data_AF-A0A1C5P0C0-F1
#
_entry.id   AF-A0A1C5P0C0-F1
#
_cell.length_a   1.000
_cell.length_b   1.000
_cell.length_c   1.000
_cell.angle_alpha   90.00
_cell.angle_beta   90.00
_cell.angle_gamma   90.00
#
_symmetry.space_group_name_H-M   'P 1'
#
loop_
_entity.id
_entity.type
_entity.pdbx_description
1 polymer ?
#
loop_
_entity_poly.entity_id
_entity_poly.type
_entity_poly.pdbx_seq_one_letter_code
_entity_poly.pdbx_strand_id
1 'polypeptide(L)'
;MSEGGTRTLGNDRKCGQMRALKLLELHPDADVIFYENVNDTSAKRGSISDAPFMLSQMVDYDGNIYGSKEEAQEALSDVIETVAEKKVGTMIRIPYTSESKDGFLLTVNGTAVSDGSIQITMGGNSTGIAVTTKMSISDILNEILRCDFIQYGYEDVKKGDNSILFSNVGSGGEVTFNAGDTGVSATLTGDYSSSYEAYCFISRDVNQWNTVGNWKKWDEITLQSAVKGILEFLSTNFPKAQIYYLLLPDLSVGDSTPKREDGTIDIDSIASLPSWSELYDTMQEIAKYMWIPSIRLGENCGINPYNASSGGYYPYNGGVHPYEMGYKRWGVQLSRIF
;
A
#
# COMPACT_ATOMS: atom_id res chain seq x y z
N MET A 1 -16.69 1.68 -7.89
CA MET A 1 -16.05 1.45 -6.58
C MET A 1 -14.60 1.90 -6.72
N SER A 2 -14.05 2.65 -5.77
CA SER A 2 -12.63 3.06 -5.78
C SER A 2 -11.91 2.27 -4.71
N GLU A 3 -10.84 1.57 -5.10
CA GLU A 3 -10.05 0.79 -4.14
C GLU A 3 -8.91 1.62 -3.49
N GLY A 4 -8.73 2.91 -3.83
CA GLY A 4 -7.75 3.83 -3.21
C GLY A 4 -6.27 3.48 -3.49
N GLY A 5 -5.29 4.21 -2.93
CA GLY A 5 -3.88 3.80 -2.94
C GLY A 5 -2.80 4.80 -2.59
N THR A 6 -1.66 4.30 -2.10
CA THR A 6 -0.51 5.12 -1.67
C THR A 6 0.57 5.22 -2.76
N ARG A 7 0.81 4.18 -3.56
CA ARG A 7 1.81 4.12 -4.65
C ARG A 7 1.56 2.93 -5.56
N THR A 8 2.13 2.91 -6.76
CA THR A 8 1.96 1.79 -7.72
C THR A 8 2.49 0.48 -7.15
N LEU A 9 3.72 0.49 -6.64
CA LEU A 9 4.37 -0.62 -5.96
C LEU A 9 4.96 -0.11 -4.65
N GLY A 10 4.69 -0.82 -3.55
CA GLY A 10 5.20 -0.52 -2.23
C GLY A 10 5.43 -1.78 -1.43
N ASN A 11 6.17 -1.66 -0.33
CA ASN A 11 6.35 -2.74 0.64
C ASN A 11 5.15 -2.91 1.60
N ASP A 12 4.04 -2.22 1.32
CA ASP A 12 2.79 -2.32 2.05
C ASP A 12 1.72 -3.07 1.23
N ARG A 13 0.74 -3.66 1.92
CA ARG A 13 -0.39 -4.37 1.29
C ARG A 13 -1.40 -3.41 0.64
N LYS A 14 -1.11 -2.10 0.61
CA LYS A 14 -1.97 -1.01 0.12
C LYS A 14 -1.38 -0.35 -1.13
N CYS A 15 -0.53 -1.02 -1.89
CA CYS A 15 -0.04 -0.53 -3.17
C CYS A 15 -0.98 -0.87 -4.35
N GLY A 16 -0.77 -0.21 -5.49
CA GLY A 16 -1.60 -0.34 -6.69
C GLY A 16 -1.61 -1.77 -7.27
N GLN A 17 -0.48 -2.47 -7.24
CA GLN A 17 -0.43 -3.86 -7.74
C GLN A 17 -1.25 -4.84 -6.90
N MET A 18 -1.20 -4.73 -5.57
CA MET A 18 -2.05 -5.54 -4.68
C MET A 18 -3.54 -5.28 -4.92
N ARG A 19 -3.91 -4.05 -5.27
CA ARG A 19 -5.30 -3.72 -5.62
C ARG A 19 -5.73 -4.24 -6.98
N ALA A 20 -4.84 -4.26 -7.96
CA ALA A 20 -5.16 -4.89 -9.24
C ALA A 20 -5.43 -6.40 -9.06
N LEU A 21 -4.66 -7.09 -8.21
CA LEU A 21 -4.96 -8.48 -7.83
C LEU A 21 -6.34 -8.60 -7.16
N LYS A 22 -6.64 -7.72 -6.19
CA LYS A 22 -7.92 -7.71 -5.49
C LYS A 22 -9.11 -7.38 -6.39
N LEU A 23 -8.93 -6.52 -7.40
CA LEU A 23 -9.95 -6.21 -8.40
C LEU A 23 -10.38 -7.47 -9.16
N LEU A 24 -9.42 -8.33 -9.53
CA LEU A 24 -9.71 -9.60 -10.19
C LEU A 24 -10.49 -10.56 -9.29
N GLU A 25 -10.15 -10.59 -8.00
CA GLU A 25 -10.86 -11.42 -7.03
C GLU A 25 -12.31 -10.95 -6.81
N LEU A 26 -12.51 -9.65 -6.62
CA LEU A 26 -13.81 -9.08 -6.25
C LEU A 26 -14.74 -8.83 -7.44
N HIS A 27 -14.16 -8.51 -8.60
CA HIS A 27 -14.90 -8.07 -9.78
C HIS A 27 -14.35 -8.70 -11.07
N PRO A 28 -14.30 -10.05 -11.18
CA PRO A 28 -13.71 -10.75 -12.31
C PRO A 28 -14.41 -10.47 -13.66
N ASP A 29 -15.60 -9.87 -13.63
CA ASP A 29 -16.47 -9.56 -14.76
C ASP A 29 -16.56 -8.05 -15.08
N ALA A 30 -15.65 -7.23 -14.55
CA ALA A 30 -15.64 -5.79 -14.83
C ALA A 30 -15.65 -5.47 -16.34
N ASP A 31 -16.60 -4.65 -16.79
CA ASP A 31 -16.71 -4.22 -18.19
C ASP A 31 -15.83 -3.00 -18.52
N VAL A 32 -15.59 -2.15 -17.53
CA VAL A 32 -14.81 -0.91 -17.67
C VAL A 32 -13.90 -0.76 -16.47
N ILE A 33 -12.61 -0.49 -16.73
CA ILE A 33 -11.60 -0.30 -15.70
C ILE A 33 -10.93 1.05 -15.92
N PHE A 34 -10.96 1.88 -14.88
CA PHE A 34 -10.23 3.13 -14.80
C PHE A 34 -9.01 2.95 -13.91
N TYR A 35 -7.82 3.11 -14.48
CA TYR A 35 -6.57 3.10 -13.72
C TYR A 35 -6.01 4.51 -13.59
N GLU A 36 -5.66 4.93 -12.38
CA GLU A 36 -5.12 6.26 -12.08
C GLU A 36 -3.87 6.18 -11.20
N ASN A 37 -3.04 7.21 -11.25
CA ASN A 37 -1.89 7.36 -10.36
C ASN A 37 -1.57 8.84 -10.13
N VAL A 38 -1.55 9.26 -8.87
CA VAL A 38 -1.18 10.61 -8.43
C VAL A 38 -0.10 10.63 -7.33
N ASN A 39 0.32 9.45 -6.84
CA ASN A 39 1.14 9.37 -5.63
C ASN A 39 2.61 9.00 -5.88
N ASP A 40 2.95 8.56 -7.09
CA ASP A 40 4.33 8.16 -7.43
C ASP A 40 5.21 9.33 -7.86
N THR A 41 4.95 10.56 -7.44
CA THR A 41 5.72 11.74 -7.86
C THR A 41 7.21 11.64 -7.51
N SER A 42 7.59 10.91 -6.45
CA SER A 42 8.99 10.66 -6.06
C SER A 42 9.57 9.32 -6.54
N ALA A 43 8.79 8.47 -7.21
CA ALA A 43 9.24 7.14 -7.61
C ALA A 43 10.31 7.17 -8.71
N LYS A 44 11.21 6.19 -8.68
CA LYS A 44 12.21 6.00 -9.75
C LYS A 44 11.51 5.70 -11.09
N ARG A 45 11.58 6.63 -12.04
CA ARG A 45 10.82 6.56 -13.30
C ARG A 45 11.17 5.35 -14.15
N GLY A 46 12.46 5.13 -14.41
CA GLY A 46 12.94 4.12 -15.33
C GLY A 46 12.84 4.55 -16.80
N SER A 47 12.74 3.55 -17.68
CA SER A 47 12.65 3.73 -19.13
C SER A 47 11.49 2.91 -19.70
N ILE A 48 10.91 3.38 -20.81
CA ILE A 48 9.89 2.61 -21.56
C ILE A 48 10.39 1.24 -22.03
N SER A 49 11.71 1.03 -22.08
CA SER A 49 12.34 -0.27 -22.37
C SER A 49 12.38 -1.25 -21.21
N ASP A 50 12.08 -0.82 -19.98
CA ASP A 50 12.15 -1.68 -18.79
C ASP A 50 11.20 -2.87 -18.92
N ALA A 51 11.57 -4.06 -18.44
CA ALA A 51 10.63 -5.18 -18.48
C ALA A 51 9.42 -4.91 -17.55
N PRO A 52 8.19 -5.28 -17.93
CA PRO A 52 7.04 -5.20 -17.03
C PRO A 52 7.24 -6.09 -15.79
N PHE A 53 6.84 -5.61 -14.63
CA PHE A 53 6.84 -6.33 -13.36
C PHE A 53 5.48 -6.21 -12.69
N MET A 54 4.89 -7.35 -12.31
CA MET A 54 3.62 -7.41 -11.60
C MET A 54 3.75 -8.35 -10.40
N LEU A 55 3.29 -7.91 -9.23
CA LEU A 55 3.17 -8.74 -8.06
C LEU A 55 2.18 -9.87 -8.32
N SER A 56 2.57 -11.09 -7.96
CA SER A 56 1.66 -12.24 -7.90
C SER A 56 1.25 -12.55 -6.46
N GLN A 57 2.13 -12.26 -5.51
CA GLN A 57 1.90 -12.45 -4.08
C GLN A 57 2.91 -11.63 -3.25
N MET A 58 2.52 -11.36 -2.02
CA MET A 58 3.37 -10.76 -1.00
C MET A 58 3.46 -11.72 0.19
N VAL A 59 4.67 -12.17 0.49
CA VAL A 59 4.98 -13.15 1.54
C VAL A 59 5.73 -12.44 2.64
N ASP A 60 5.17 -12.48 3.84
CA ASP A 60 5.86 -11.99 5.03
C ASP A 60 6.68 -13.14 5.60
N TYR A 61 7.96 -12.89 5.87
CA TYR A 61 8.78 -13.86 6.57
C TYR A 61 8.20 -14.08 7.97
N ASP A 62 7.87 -15.35 8.26
CA ASP A 62 7.18 -15.78 9.48
C ASP A 62 8.14 -16.17 10.62
N GLY A 63 9.45 -16.00 10.40
CA GLY A 63 10.47 -16.18 11.43
C GLY A 63 10.62 -14.97 12.35
N ASN A 64 11.77 -14.88 13.02
CA ASN A 64 12.03 -13.80 13.97
C ASN A 64 12.19 -12.44 13.27
N ILE A 65 11.72 -11.39 13.96
CA ILE A 65 12.01 -9.99 13.59
C ILE A 65 13.49 -9.72 13.85
N TYR A 66 14.20 -9.24 12.83
CA TYR A 66 15.61 -8.89 12.93
C TYR A 66 15.83 -7.63 13.78
N GLY A 67 17.01 -7.49 14.37
CA GLY A 67 17.33 -6.35 15.24
C GLY A 67 17.51 -5.04 14.47
N SER A 68 17.93 -5.12 13.20
CA SER A 68 18.23 -3.97 12.36
C SER A 68 17.85 -4.21 10.90
N LYS A 69 17.81 -3.10 10.14
CA LYS A 69 17.63 -3.13 8.68
C LYS A 69 18.73 -3.93 8.00
N GLU A 70 19.97 -3.76 8.44
CA GLU A 70 21.15 -4.42 7.89
C GLU A 70 21.08 -5.95 8.08
N GLU A 71 20.71 -6.40 9.29
CA GLU A 71 20.51 -7.83 9.57
C GLU A 71 19.43 -8.46 8.67
N ALA A 72 18.32 -7.75 8.44
CA ALA A 72 17.27 -8.23 7.53
C ALA A 72 17.74 -8.31 6.07
N GLN A 73 18.65 -7.44 5.62
CA GLN A 73 19.23 -7.50 4.27
C GLN A 73 20.19 -8.68 4.12
N GLU A 74 21.03 -8.93 5.13
CA GLU A 74 21.96 -10.06 5.13
C GLU A 74 21.24 -11.41 5.14
N ALA A 75 20.05 -11.47 5.76
CA ALA A 75 19.22 -12.67 5.84
C ALA A 75 18.51 -13.07 4.54
N LEU A 76 18.55 -12.26 3.48
CA LEU A 76 17.77 -12.49 2.26
C LEU A 76 17.95 -13.89 1.68
N SER A 77 19.19 -14.38 1.60
CA SER A 77 19.49 -15.69 1.00
C SER A 77 18.81 -16.84 1.75
N ASP A 78 18.79 -16.77 3.08
CA ASP A 78 18.17 -17.78 3.93
C ASP A 78 16.65 -17.72 3.84
N VAL A 79 16.08 -16.50 3.84
CA VAL A 79 14.63 -16.30 3.75
C VAL A 79 14.06 -16.75 2.40
N ILE A 80 14.80 -16.58 1.30
CA ILE A 80 14.36 -17.07 -0.03
C ILE A 80 14.05 -18.56 0.01
N GLU A 81 14.81 -19.34 0.79
CA GLU A 81 14.63 -20.79 0.88
C GLU A 81 13.38 -21.20 1.66
N THR A 82 12.89 -20.36 2.58
CA THR A 82 11.74 -20.68 3.45
C THR A 82 10.39 -20.53 2.75
N VAL A 83 10.33 -19.82 1.62
CA VAL A 83 9.09 -19.60 0.89
C VAL A 83 8.59 -20.91 0.25
N ALA A 84 7.48 -21.42 0.77
CA ALA A 84 6.88 -22.67 0.34
C ALA A 84 6.30 -22.61 -1.09
N GLU A 85 5.52 -21.56 -1.39
CA GLU A 85 4.89 -21.39 -2.70
C GLU A 85 5.65 -20.36 -3.55
N LYS A 86 6.39 -20.84 -4.55
CA LYS A 86 7.27 -20.01 -5.39
C LYS A 86 6.54 -19.54 -6.65
N LYS A 87 6.44 -18.22 -6.85
CA LYS A 87 5.80 -17.61 -8.03
C LYS A 87 6.63 -16.47 -8.61
N VAL A 88 6.66 -16.35 -9.94
CA VAL A 88 7.16 -15.14 -10.61
C VAL A 88 6.39 -13.93 -10.11
N GLY A 89 7.09 -12.84 -9.80
CA GLY A 89 6.46 -11.64 -9.21
C GLY A 89 6.18 -11.74 -7.71
N THR A 90 6.77 -12.70 -6.98
CA THR A 90 6.68 -12.70 -5.52
C THR A 90 7.47 -11.53 -4.92
N MET A 91 6.88 -10.83 -3.96
CA MET A 91 7.60 -9.98 -3.01
C MET A 91 7.75 -10.73 -1.69
N ILE A 92 8.97 -10.80 -1.16
CA ILE A 92 9.24 -11.19 0.22
C ILE A 92 9.41 -9.93 1.06
N ARG A 93 8.78 -9.88 2.23
CA ARG A 93 8.99 -8.83 3.24
C ARG A 93 9.66 -9.43 4.47
N ILE A 94 10.82 -8.90 4.82
CA ILE A 94 11.65 -9.35 5.94
C ILE A 94 11.52 -8.31 7.07
N PRO A 95 10.88 -8.66 8.20
CA PRO A 95 10.65 -7.72 9.28
C PRO A 95 11.94 -7.42 10.05
N TYR A 96 12.12 -6.16 10.41
CA TYR A 96 13.16 -5.71 11.33
C TYR A 96 12.61 -4.70 12.34
N THR A 97 13.26 -4.58 13.47
CA THR A 97 12.92 -3.61 14.52
C THR A 97 13.26 -2.20 14.03
N SER A 98 12.25 -1.34 13.91
CA SER A 98 12.44 0.06 13.55
C SER A 98 12.96 0.86 14.74
N GLU A 99 13.49 2.06 14.50
CA GLU A 99 13.89 2.98 15.57
C GLU A 99 12.70 3.64 16.29
N SER A 100 11.49 3.51 15.74
CA SER A 100 10.28 4.15 16.28
C SER A 100 9.77 3.41 17.51
N LYS A 101 9.64 4.11 18.64
CA LYS A 101 9.15 3.57 19.93
C LYS A 101 7.64 3.79 20.13
N ASP A 102 6.86 3.46 19.13
CA ASP A 102 5.40 3.62 19.13
C ASP A 102 4.66 2.30 18.93
N GLY A 103 5.37 1.17 19.08
CA GLY A 103 4.79 -0.17 19.01
C GLY A 103 4.29 -0.67 20.37
N PHE A 104 3.47 -1.72 20.32
CA PHE A 104 2.98 -2.43 21.49
C PHE A 104 3.20 -3.94 21.33
N LEU A 105 3.87 -4.56 22.28
CA LEU A 105 4.09 -6.00 22.31
C LEU A 105 3.08 -6.65 23.25
N LEU A 106 2.21 -7.50 22.70
CA LEU A 106 1.32 -8.38 23.45
C LEU A 106 1.98 -9.75 23.58
N THR A 107 2.28 -10.17 24.79
CA THR A 107 2.82 -11.49 25.11
C THR A 107 1.76 -12.30 25.83
N VAL A 108 1.30 -13.39 25.20
CA VAL A 108 0.34 -14.33 25.79
C VAL A 108 1.11 -15.33 26.67
N ASN A 109 0.79 -15.33 27.97
CA ASN A 109 1.49 -16.13 28.98
C ASN A 109 0.69 -17.37 29.41
N GLY A 110 -0.60 -17.44 29.08
CA GLY A 110 -1.48 -18.54 29.48
C GLY A 110 -2.73 -18.64 28.60
N THR A 111 -3.23 -19.87 28.46
CA THR A 111 -4.39 -20.20 27.64
C THR A 111 -5.71 -19.95 28.39
N ALA A 112 -6.83 -20.03 27.67
CA ALA A 112 -8.15 -19.88 28.25
C ALA A 112 -8.47 -21.05 29.22
N VAL A 113 -9.10 -20.73 30.36
CA VAL A 113 -9.66 -21.70 31.32
C VAL A 113 -11.17 -21.86 31.18
N SER A 114 -11.80 -20.98 30.41
CA SER A 114 -13.21 -21.03 30.02
C SER A 114 -13.38 -20.50 28.59
N ASP A 115 -14.38 -21.00 27.88
CA ASP A 115 -14.71 -20.51 26.55
C ASP A 115 -15.32 -19.09 26.64
N GLY A 116 -14.99 -18.23 25.69
CA GLY A 116 -15.50 -16.85 25.68
C GLY A 116 -14.79 -15.97 24.66
N SER A 117 -14.55 -14.71 24.99
CA SER A 117 -13.83 -13.80 24.10
C SER A 117 -12.88 -12.90 24.86
N ILE A 118 -11.64 -12.81 24.35
CA ILE A 118 -10.70 -11.75 24.71
C ILE A 118 -11.01 -10.51 23.89
N GLN A 119 -10.57 -9.35 24.35
CA GLN A 119 -10.78 -8.07 23.68
C GLN A 119 -9.45 -7.35 23.51
N ILE A 120 -9.19 -6.90 22.29
CA ILE A 120 -8.10 -5.98 21.98
C ILE A 120 -8.73 -4.66 21.56
N THR A 121 -8.37 -3.57 22.23
CA THR A 121 -8.84 -2.22 21.87
C THR A 121 -7.69 -1.40 21.34
N MET A 122 -7.88 -0.76 20.18
CA MET A 122 -6.89 0.11 19.54
C MET A 122 -7.53 1.44 19.17
N GLY A 123 -7.01 2.54 19.70
CA GLY A 123 -7.54 3.88 19.42
C GLY A 123 -9.04 4.01 19.75
N GLY A 124 -9.50 3.31 20.80
CA GLY A 124 -10.90 3.28 21.22
C GLY A 124 -11.80 2.28 20.48
N ASN A 125 -11.31 1.59 19.45
CA ASN A 125 -12.07 0.54 18.74
C ASN A 125 -11.76 -0.83 19.33
N SER A 126 -12.78 -1.55 19.81
CA SER A 126 -12.62 -2.88 20.42
C SER A 126 -12.95 -4.01 19.44
N THR A 127 -12.07 -4.99 19.37
CA THR A 127 -12.23 -6.22 18.59
C THR A 127 -12.30 -7.42 19.52
N GLY A 128 -13.39 -8.17 19.45
CA GLY A 128 -13.58 -9.40 20.22
C GLY A 128 -13.04 -10.61 19.46
N ILE A 129 -12.18 -11.39 20.11
CA ILE A 129 -11.60 -12.61 19.56
C ILE A 129 -12.10 -13.79 20.38
N ALA A 130 -12.81 -14.71 19.74
CA ALA A 130 -13.31 -15.91 20.38
C ALA A 130 -12.15 -16.84 20.76
N VAL A 131 -12.15 -17.32 22.00
CA VAL A 131 -11.16 -18.28 22.51
C VAL A 131 -11.87 -19.45 23.16
N THR A 132 -11.24 -20.62 23.11
CA THR A 132 -11.74 -21.83 23.78
C THR A 132 -10.64 -22.46 24.62
N THR A 133 -11.06 -23.27 25.60
CA THR A 133 -10.16 -24.06 26.46
C THR A 133 -9.27 -25.05 25.71
N LYS A 134 -9.56 -25.32 24.43
CA LYS A 134 -8.78 -26.22 23.56
C LYS A 134 -7.68 -25.51 22.78
N MET A 135 -7.72 -24.19 22.69
CA MET A 135 -6.76 -23.42 21.91
C MET A 135 -5.40 -23.36 22.62
N SER A 136 -4.35 -23.67 21.87
CA SER A 136 -2.98 -23.38 22.28
C SER A 136 -2.69 -21.87 22.22
N ILE A 137 -1.56 -21.44 22.77
CA ILE A 137 -1.10 -20.05 22.60
C ILE A 137 -0.99 -19.70 21.11
N SER A 138 -0.42 -20.59 20.30
CA SER A 138 -0.28 -20.38 18.86
C SER A 138 -1.64 -20.21 18.17
N ASP A 139 -2.66 -20.97 18.56
CA ASP A 139 -4.01 -20.81 18.00
C ASP A 139 -4.61 -19.45 18.38
N ILE A 140 -4.42 -19.00 19.62
CA ILE A 140 -4.86 -17.68 20.09
C ILE A 140 -4.17 -16.57 19.28
N LEU A 141 -2.86 -16.66 19.09
CA LEU A 141 -2.12 -15.67 18.29
C LEU A 141 -2.63 -15.63 16.84
N ASN A 142 -2.88 -16.80 16.24
CA ASN A 142 -3.40 -16.88 14.87
C ASN A 142 -4.78 -16.24 14.74
N GLU A 143 -5.67 -16.43 15.71
CA GLU A 143 -6.97 -15.75 15.71
C GLU A 143 -6.84 -14.23 15.89
N ILE A 144 -5.88 -13.75 16.70
CA ILE A 144 -5.59 -12.32 16.81
C ILE A 144 -5.11 -11.75 15.47
N LEU A 145 -4.10 -12.38 14.84
CA LEU A 145 -3.55 -11.94 13.54
C LEU A 145 -4.61 -11.94 12.43
N ARG A 146 -5.58 -12.86 12.50
CA ARG A 146 -6.69 -12.93 11.53
C ARG A 146 -7.61 -11.72 11.58
N CYS A 147 -7.64 -10.97 12.69
CA CYS A 147 -8.49 -9.79 12.82
C CYS A 147 -8.03 -8.60 11.97
N ASP A 148 -6.75 -8.53 11.57
CA ASP A 148 -6.14 -7.44 10.81
C ASP A 148 -6.45 -6.04 11.38
N PHE A 149 -5.52 -5.49 12.16
CA PHE A 149 -5.73 -4.23 12.86
C PHE A 149 -5.39 -2.98 12.02
N ILE A 150 -5.11 -3.15 10.73
CA ILE A 150 -4.66 -2.08 9.83
C ILE A 150 -5.64 -0.91 9.72
N GLN A 151 -6.94 -1.20 9.85
CA GLN A 151 -8.02 -0.23 9.83
C GLN A 151 -8.04 0.67 11.08
N TYR A 152 -7.43 0.24 12.18
CA TYR A 152 -7.27 1.00 13.42
C TYR A 152 -5.89 1.65 13.54
N GLY A 153 -5.11 1.66 12.45
CA GLY A 153 -3.82 2.33 12.38
C GLY A 153 -2.63 1.51 12.86
N TYR A 154 -2.76 0.18 12.94
CA TYR A 154 -1.70 -0.73 13.37
C TYR A 154 -1.43 -1.85 12.36
N GLU A 155 -0.17 -2.11 12.02
CA GLU A 155 0.24 -3.37 11.41
C GLU A 155 0.63 -4.37 12.51
N ASP A 156 0.18 -5.62 12.39
CA ASP A 156 0.50 -6.69 13.34
C ASP A 156 1.42 -7.75 12.74
N VAL A 157 2.36 -8.22 13.54
CA VAL A 157 3.30 -9.28 13.16
C VAL A 157 3.61 -10.17 14.36
N LYS A 158 3.75 -11.48 14.11
CA LYS A 158 4.18 -12.43 15.14
C LYS A 158 5.63 -12.12 15.54
N LYS A 159 5.92 -12.11 16.84
CA LYS A 159 7.26 -11.91 17.40
C LYS A 159 7.60 -13.06 18.35
N GLY A 160 8.18 -14.13 17.82
CA GLY A 160 8.43 -15.36 18.57
C GLY A 160 7.16 -16.20 18.78
N ASP A 161 7.22 -17.20 19.66
CA ASP A 161 6.17 -18.23 19.76
C ASP A 161 4.90 -17.79 20.51
N ASN A 162 5.00 -16.74 21.33
CA ASN A 162 3.94 -16.34 22.25
C ASN A 162 3.59 -14.85 22.22
N SER A 163 4.08 -14.08 21.24
CA SER A 163 3.83 -12.65 21.18
C SER A 163 3.45 -12.12 19.79
N ILE A 164 2.72 -11.00 19.80
CA ILE A 164 2.38 -10.19 18.62
C ILE A 164 2.85 -8.77 18.87
N LEU A 165 3.56 -8.21 17.90
CA LEU A 165 3.94 -6.80 17.87
C LEU A 165 2.93 -6.03 17.01
N PHE A 166 2.33 -5.00 17.61
CA PHE A 166 1.49 -4.02 16.93
C PHE A 166 2.33 -2.77 16.65
N SER A 167 2.58 -2.47 15.37
CA SER A 167 3.37 -1.31 14.92
C SER A 167 2.46 -0.19 14.47
N ASN A 168 2.63 1.02 15.01
CA ASN A 168 1.79 2.16 14.66
C ASN A 168 2.14 2.66 13.25
N VAL A 169 1.12 2.82 12.40
CA VAL A 169 1.27 3.32 11.02
C VAL A 169 0.60 4.68 10.80
N GLY A 170 0.45 5.47 11.86
CA GLY A 170 0.26 6.93 11.78
C GLY A 170 -1.04 7.49 12.35
N SER A 171 -1.98 6.64 12.77
CA SER A 171 -3.23 7.07 13.46
C SER A 171 -3.53 6.28 14.74
N GLY A 172 -2.63 5.36 15.12
CA GLY A 172 -2.84 4.48 16.24
C GLY A 172 -2.92 5.22 17.57
N GLY A 173 -3.98 4.95 18.34
CA GLY A 173 -4.12 5.37 19.74
C GLY A 173 -3.75 4.24 20.70
N GLU A 174 -3.98 4.42 21.99
CA GLU A 174 -3.64 3.42 23.01
C GLU A 174 -4.15 2.01 22.66
N VAL A 175 -3.27 1.02 22.86
CA VAL A 175 -3.61 -0.41 22.75
C VAL A 175 -3.88 -0.93 24.15
N THR A 176 -4.99 -1.65 24.33
CA THR A 176 -5.29 -2.36 25.59
C THR A 176 -5.76 -3.77 25.33
N PHE A 177 -5.51 -4.65 26.31
CA PHE A 177 -5.93 -6.05 26.30
C PHE A 177 -6.83 -6.32 27.50
N ASN A 178 -7.93 -7.03 27.26
CA ASN A 178 -8.82 -7.51 28.31
C ASN A 178 -9.16 -8.98 28.07
N ALA A 179 -8.87 -9.83 29.06
CA ALA A 179 -9.14 -11.26 28.99
C ALA A 179 -10.62 -11.61 29.18
N GLY A 180 -11.45 -10.67 29.65
CA GLY A 180 -12.79 -10.98 30.16
C GLY A 180 -12.73 -12.06 31.25
N ASP A 181 -13.71 -12.94 31.24
CA ASP A 181 -13.78 -14.09 32.18
C ASP A 181 -13.09 -15.36 31.63
N THR A 182 -12.37 -15.27 30.51
CA THR A 182 -11.76 -16.43 29.81
C THR A 182 -10.56 -17.03 30.54
N GLY A 183 -9.91 -16.24 31.41
CA GLY A 183 -8.67 -16.62 32.12
C GLY A 183 -7.41 -16.64 31.27
N VAL A 184 -7.45 -16.19 30.01
CA VAL A 184 -6.23 -15.92 29.21
C VAL A 184 -5.38 -14.89 29.94
N SER A 185 -4.10 -15.18 30.15
CA SER A 185 -3.16 -14.22 30.74
C SER A 185 -2.25 -13.65 29.67
N ALA A 186 -2.13 -12.33 29.63
CA ALA A 186 -1.24 -11.64 28.70
C ALA A 186 -0.65 -10.38 29.34
N THR A 187 0.53 -10.01 28.85
CA THR A 187 1.21 -8.76 29.21
C THR A 187 1.26 -7.89 27.96
N LEU A 188 0.88 -6.63 28.09
CA LEU A 188 1.00 -5.63 27.04
C LEU A 188 2.01 -4.56 27.47
N THR A 189 3.06 -4.36 26.69
CA THR A 189 4.11 -3.36 26.95
C THR A 189 4.38 -2.52 25.72
N GLY A 190 4.80 -1.27 25.91
CA GLY A 190 5.37 -0.48 24.81
C GLY A 190 6.66 -1.13 24.30
N ASP A 191 6.87 -1.09 22.99
CA ASP A 191 8.03 -1.64 22.30
C ASP A 191 8.37 -0.76 21.08
N TYR A 192 9.46 -1.07 20.40
CA TYR A 192 9.76 -0.54 19.08
C TYR A 192 8.82 -1.15 18.04
N SER A 193 8.31 -0.32 17.12
CA SER A 193 7.58 -0.77 15.93
C SER A 193 8.51 -1.58 15.02
N SER A 194 7.95 -2.42 14.16
CA SER A 194 8.68 -3.09 13.07
C SER A 194 8.53 -2.34 11.75
N SER A 195 9.48 -2.55 10.86
CA SER A 195 9.44 -2.17 9.44
C SER A 195 9.90 -3.36 8.60
N TYR A 196 9.84 -3.24 7.28
CA TYR A 196 10.18 -4.33 6.36
C TYR A 196 11.22 -3.90 5.32
N GLU A 197 12.25 -4.73 5.16
CA GLU A 197 12.99 -4.77 3.90
C GLU A 197 12.22 -5.67 2.94
N ALA A 198 11.93 -5.19 1.73
CA ALA A 198 11.12 -5.94 0.78
C ALA A 198 11.83 -6.14 -0.55
N TYR A 199 11.81 -7.38 -1.03
CA TYR A 199 12.51 -7.84 -2.21
C TYR A 199 11.56 -8.52 -3.19
N CYS A 200 11.60 -8.09 -4.44
CA CYS A 200 10.83 -8.60 -5.55
C CYS A 200 11.65 -9.60 -6.37
N PHE A 201 11.09 -10.77 -6.63
CA PHE A 201 11.66 -11.74 -7.56
C PHE A 201 11.39 -11.32 -9.01
N ILE A 202 12.43 -10.85 -9.70
CA ILE A 202 12.31 -10.22 -11.02
C ILE A 202 12.55 -11.19 -12.20
N SER A 203 12.99 -12.43 -11.94
CA SER A 203 13.14 -13.40 -13.03
C SER A 203 11.78 -13.88 -13.52
N ARG A 204 11.71 -14.16 -14.83
CA ARG A 204 10.54 -14.78 -15.48
C ARG A 204 10.54 -16.31 -15.37
N ASP A 205 11.59 -16.89 -14.78
CA ASP A 205 11.74 -18.32 -14.59
C ASP A 205 11.86 -18.65 -13.10
N VAL A 206 10.85 -19.34 -12.56
CA VAL A 206 10.82 -19.76 -11.16
C VAL A 206 11.99 -20.70 -10.80
N ASN A 207 12.60 -21.38 -11.77
CA ASN A 207 13.78 -22.21 -11.49
C ASN A 207 14.99 -21.39 -11.05
N GLN A 208 14.99 -20.08 -11.31
CA GLN A 208 16.03 -19.16 -10.85
C GLN A 208 15.75 -18.56 -9.46
N TRP A 209 14.77 -19.09 -8.73
CA TRP A 209 14.34 -18.60 -7.41
C TRP A 209 15.49 -18.40 -6.43
N ASN A 210 16.37 -19.38 -6.29
CA ASN A 210 17.49 -19.33 -5.33
C ASN A 210 18.67 -18.46 -5.83
N THR A 211 18.55 -17.77 -6.98
CA THR A 211 19.60 -16.87 -7.47
C THR A 211 19.39 -15.47 -6.87
N VAL A 212 20.19 -15.11 -5.85
CA VAL A 212 20.06 -13.83 -5.12
C VAL A 212 20.07 -12.61 -6.05
N GLY A 213 20.84 -12.62 -7.14
CA GLY A 213 20.86 -11.53 -8.12
C GLY A 213 19.55 -11.28 -8.87
N ASN A 214 18.59 -12.21 -8.79
CA ASN A 214 17.23 -12.06 -9.34
C ASN A 214 16.24 -11.49 -8.32
N TRP A 215 16.71 -11.09 -7.15
CA TRP A 215 15.92 -10.39 -6.14
C TRP A 215 16.37 -8.94 -6.08
N LYS A 216 15.44 -8.03 -6.29
CA LYS A 216 15.68 -6.59 -6.22
C LYS A 216 14.85 -5.98 -5.11
N LYS A 217 15.34 -4.94 -4.46
CA LYS A 217 14.49 -4.18 -3.54
C LYS A 217 13.30 -3.60 -4.29
N TRP A 218 12.17 -3.51 -3.61
CA TRP A 218 10.92 -3.03 -4.21
C TRP A 218 11.06 -1.62 -4.81
N ASP A 219 11.89 -0.76 -4.23
CA ASP A 219 12.16 0.62 -4.67
C ASP A 219 13.19 0.71 -5.82
N GLU A 220 13.81 -0.41 -6.19
CA GLU A 220 14.62 -0.51 -7.41
C GLU A 220 13.79 -0.81 -8.66
N ILE A 221 12.56 -1.34 -8.48
CA ILE A 221 11.60 -1.53 -9.55
C ILE A 221 11.10 -0.17 -10.00
N THR A 222 11.22 0.09 -11.29
CA THR A 222 10.88 1.40 -11.84
C THR A 222 9.37 1.55 -11.99
N LEU A 223 8.90 2.80 -11.96
CA LEU A 223 7.50 3.12 -12.20
C LEU A 223 7.03 2.62 -13.57
N GLN A 224 7.88 2.76 -14.60
CA GLN A 224 7.68 2.20 -15.93
C GLN A 224 7.46 0.67 -15.90
N SER A 225 8.31 -0.06 -15.17
CA SER A 225 8.18 -1.52 -15.00
C SER A 225 6.88 -1.89 -14.28
N ALA A 226 6.58 -1.23 -13.16
CA ALA A 226 5.45 -1.55 -12.31
C ALA A 226 4.09 -1.23 -12.96
N VAL A 227 3.96 -0.08 -13.62
CA VAL A 227 2.71 0.30 -14.30
C VAL A 227 2.47 -0.56 -15.54
N LYS A 228 3.50 -0.85 -16.34
CA LYS A 228 3.35 -1.78 -17.47
C LYS A 228 2.91 -3.17 -17.02
N GLY A 229 3.44 -3.64 -15.88
CA GLY A 229 2.98 -4.90 -15.27
C GLY A 229 1.50 -4.88 -14.89
N ILE A 230 1.00 -3.78 -14.30
CA ILE A 230 -0.44 -3.63 -14.02
C ILE A 230 -1.25 -3.65 -15.31
N LEU A 231 -0.88 -2.87 -16.32
CA LEU A 231 -1.66 -2.77 -17.55
C LEU A 231 -1.66 -4.08 -18.34
N GLU A 232 -0.54 -4.81 -18.37
CA GLU A 232 -0.46 -6.15 -18.94
C GLU A 232 -1.33 -7.14 -18.16
N PHE A 233 -1.28 -7.12 -16.83
CA PHE A 233 -2.12 -7.93 -15.96
C PHE A 233 -3.61 -7.67 -16.21
N LEU A 234 -4.02 -6.40 -16.23
CA LEU A 234 -5.42 -6.03 -16.45
C LEU A 234 -5.89 -6.47 -17.85
N SER A 235 -5.09 -6.21 -18.88
CA SER A 235 -5.44 -6.59 -20.26
C SER A 235 -5.53 -8.11 -20.44
N THR A 236 -4.73 -8.87 -19.70
CA THR A 236 -4.71 -10.33 -19.75
C THR A 236 -5.90 -10.94 -19.00
N ASN A 237 -6.19 -10.43 -17.80
CA ASN A 237 -7.20 -11.03 -16.91
C ASN A 237 -8.61 -10.48 -17.13
N PHE A 238 -8.74 -9.31 -17.76
CA PHE A 238 -10.02 -8.71 -18.15
C PHE A 238 -10.09 -8.48 -19.66
N PRO A 239 -10.00 -9.55 -20.48
CA PRO A 239 -9.84 -9.43 -21.93
C PRO A 239 -11.04 -8.79 -22.65
N LYS A 240 -12.18 -8.64 -21.97
CA LYS A 240 -13.39 -7.98 -22.48
C LYS A 240 -13.57 -6.55 -21.94
N ALA A 241 -12.82 -6.17 -20.91
CA ALA A 241 -12.97 -4.86 -20.29
C ALA A 241 -12.39 -3.77 -21.18
N GLN A 242 -13.04 -2.61 -21.18
CA GLN A 242 -12.44 -1.39 -21.69
C GLN A 242 -11.57 -0.78 -20.60
N ILE A 243 -10.26 -0.77 -20.82
CA ILE A 243 -9.28 -0.25 -19.87
C ILE A 243 -8.89 1.17 -20.29
N TYR A 244 -9.02 2.12 -19.37
CA TYR A 244 -8.64 3.51 -19.56
C TYR A 244 -7.63 3.94 -18.52
N TYR A 245 -6.59 4.64 -18.97
CA TYR A 245 -5.70 5.37 -18.08
C TYR A 245 -6.28 6.74 -17.79
N LEU A 246 -6.70 6.99 -16.55
CA LEU A 246 -7.13 8.32 -16.09
C LEU A 246 -5.92 9.16 -15.70
N LEU A 247 -5.65 10.18 -16.50
CA LEU A 247 -4.66 11.20 -16.20
C LEU A 247 -5.34 12.30 -15.39
N LEU A 248 -5.20 12.20 -14.07
CA LEU A 248 -5.78 13.12 -13.10
C LEU A 248 -5.03 14.46 -13.07
N PRO A 249 -5.69 15.54 -12.63
CA PRO A 249 -5.00 16.78 -12.34
C PRO A 249 -4.10 16.60 -11.11
N ASP A 250 -2.80 16.85 -11.27
CA ASP A 250 -1.88 17.01 -10.15
C ASP A 250 -2.16 18.39 -9.55
N LEU A 251 -2.92 18.51 -8.46
CA LEU A 251 -3.25 19.83 -7.89
C LEU A 251 -2.99 19.80 -6.39
N SER A 252 -1.76 20.15 -6.01
CA SER A 252 -1.42 20.49 -4.63
C SER A 252 -1.31 22.01 -4.48
N VAL A 253 -2.27 22.63 -3.80
CA VAL A 253 -2.26 24.07 -3.51
C VAL A 253 -2.20 24.27 -1.99
N GLY A 254 -1.19 24.99 -1.51
CA GLY A 254 -0.98 25.25 -0.09
C GLY A 254 -0.04 26.44 0.14
N ASP A 255 0.41 26.63 1.38
CA ASP A 255 1.25 27.78 1.73
C ASP A 255 2.63 27.75 1.09
N SER A 256 3.12 26.57 0.72
CA SER A 256 4.35 26.36 -0.05
C SER A 256 4.20 26.60 -1.55
N THR A 257 2.98 26.83 -2.06
CA THR A 257 2.74 27.13 -3.47
C THR A 257 3.42 28.47 -3.81
N PRO A 258 4.21 28.54 -4.90
CA PRO A 258 4.84 29.78 -5.34
C PRO A 258 3.82 30.92 -5.46
N LYS A 259 4.18 32.09 -4.92
CA LYS A 259 3.36 33.31 -4.97
C LYS A 259 4.16 34.45 -5.58
N ARG A 260 3.46 35.31 -6.32
CA ARG A 260 3.98 36.59 -6.78
C ARG A 260 4.08 37.57 -5.61
N GLU A 261 4.77 38.69 -5.81
CA GLU A 261 4.93 39.75 -4.78
C GLU A 261 3.60 40.29 -4.24
N ASP A 262 2.53 40.24 -5.04
CA ASP A 262 1.17 40.64 -4.66
C ASP A 262 0.39 39.58 -3.87
N GLY A 263 1.01 38.43 -3.59
CA GLY A 263 0.41 37.31 -2.85
C GLY A 263 -0.47 36.39 -3.70
N THR A 264 -0.62 36.63 -5.01
CA THR A 264 -1.33 35.73 -5.93
C THR A 264 -0.46 34.53 -6.31
N ILE A 265 -1.08 33.43 -6.73
CA ILE A 265 -0.37 32.21 -7.15
C ILE A 265 0.50 32.49 -8.39
N ASP A 266 1.78 32.11 -8.33
CA ASP A 266 2.72 32.24 -9.45
C ASP A 266 2.71 30.99 -10.34
N ILE A 267 1.89 31.04 -11.38
CA ILE A 267 1.70 29.91 -12.30
C ILE A 267 2.94 29.61 -13.15
N ASP A 268 3.73 30.64 -13.47
CA ASP A 268 4.92 30.46 -14.31
C ASP A 268 5.97 29.67 -13.52
N SER A 269 6.06 29.95 -12.22
CA SER A 269 6.85 29.15 -11.28
C SER A 269 6.32 27.72 -11.15
N ILE A 270 5.00 27.52 -10.99
CA ILE A 270 4.39 26.16 -10.87
C ILE A 270 4.60 25.33 -12.14
N ALA A 271 4.34 25.90 -13.32
CA ALA A 271 4.50 25.21 -14.60
C ALA A 271 5.97 24.83 -14.89
N SER A 272 6.91 25.50 -14.23
CA SER A 272 8.34 25.17 -14.29
C SER A 272 8.79 24.11 -13.28
N LEU A 273 7.91 23.68 -12.36
CA LEU A 273 8.25 22.64 -11.38
C LEU A 273 8.36 21.27 -12.07
N PRO A 274 9.54 20.62 -12.00
CA PRO A 274 9.77 19.34 -12.69
C PRO A 274 8.76 18.24 -12.32
N SER A 275 8.33 18.20 -11.06
CA SER A 275 7.45 17.15 -10.54
C SER A 275 6.04 17.17 -11.15
N TRP A 276 5.55 18.32 -11.63
CA TRP A 276 4.15 18.51 -12.01
C TRP A 276 3.81 17.93 -13.39
N SER A 277 4.77 17.90 -14.31
CA SER A 277 4.59 17.32 -15.65
C SER A 277 5.17 15.91 -15.77
N GLU A 278 6.24 15.59 -15.03
CA GLU A 278 7.00 14.36 -15.26
C GLU A 278 6.21 13.07 -14.99
N LEU A 279 5.39 13.03 -13.94
CA LEU A 279 4.55 11.85 -13.68
C LEU A 279 3.51 11.69 -14.80
N TYR A 280 2.87 12.79 -15.19
CA TYR A 280 1.87 12.82 -16.27
C TYR A 280 2.46 12.34 -17.60
N ASP A 281 3.63 12.86 -17.97
CA ASP A 281 4.34 12.50 -19.21
C ASP A 281 4.74 11.03 -19.20
N THR A 282 5.26 10.54 -18.06
CA THR A 282 5.61 9.12 -17.89
C THR A 282 4.38 8.23 -18.09
N MET A 283 3.24 8.59 -17.48
CA MET A 283 2.01 7.79 -17.59
C MET A 283 1.44 7.81 -19.01
N GLN A 284 1.52 8.95 -19.68
CA GLN A 284 1.12 9.10 -21.07
C GLN A 284 2.00 8.28 -22.03
N GLU A 285 3.31 8.27 -21.81
CA GLU A 285 4.24 7.45 -22.59
C GLU A 285 3.89 5.97 -22.47
N ILE A 286 3.66 5.48 -21.24
CA ILE A 286 3.29 4.09 -20.97
C ILE A 286 1.95 3.73 -21.62
N ALA A 287 0.93 4.57 -21.44
CA ALA A 287 -0.39 4.33 -22.02
C ALA A 287 -0.30 4.23 -23.55
N LYS A 288 0.46 5.13 -24.19
CA LYS A 288 0.71 5.10 -25.64
C LYS A 288 1.45 3.83 -26.07
N TYR A 289 2.50 3.44 -25.36
CA TYR A 289 3.29 2.23 -25.66
C TYR A 289 2.45 0.95 -25.54
N MET A 290 1.58 0.88 -24.54
CA MET A 290 0.71 -0.27 -24.26
C MET A 290 -0.62 -0.21 -25.01
N TRP A 291 -0.85 0.79 -25.86
CA TRP A 291 -2.08 1.00 -26.62
C TRP A 291 -3.33 1.12 -25.74
N ILE A 292 -3.18 1.66 -24.53
CA ILE A 292 -4.27 1.94 -23.60
C ILE A 292 -4.78 3.37 -23.82
N PRO A 293 -6.07 3.56 -24.12
CA PRO A 293 -6.65 4.90 -24.21
C PRO A 293 -6.44 5.68 -22.90
N SER A 294 -5.94 6.91 -23.02
CA SER A 294 -5.80 7.81 -21.87
C SER A 294 -6.88 8.89 -21.89
N ILE A 295 -7.48 9.14 -20.73
CA ILE A 295 -8.43 10.21 -20.52
C ILE A 295 -7.72 11.32 -19.75
N ARG A 296 -7.55 12.47 -20.42
CA ARG A 296 -6.94 13.67 -19.83
C ARG A 296 -7.94 14.41 -18.96
N LEU A 297 -8.31 13.82 -17.82
CA LEU A 297 -9.34 14.36 -16.93
C LEU A 297 -8.92 15.71 -16.36
N GLY A 298 -7.64 15.87 -16.00
CA GLY A 298 -7.10 17.12 -15.46
C GLY A 298 -7.31 18.32 -16.39
N GLU A 299 -7.07 18.14 -17.70
CA GLU A 299 -7.22 19.21 -18.70
C GLU A 299 -8.70 19.56 -18.97
N ASN A 300 -9.61 18.60 -18.78
CA ASN A 300 -11.00 18.74 -19.22
C ASN A 300 -12.01 18.97 -18.09
N CYS A 301 -11.65 18.71 -16.83
CA CYS A 301 -12.57 18.88 -15.70
C CYS A 301 -12.81 20.36 -15.32
N GLY A 302 -11.98 21.28 -15.81
CA GLY A 302 -12.09 22.71 -15.50
C GLY A 302 -11.69 23.06 -14.07
N ILE A 303 -11.02 22.14 -13.36
CA ILE A 303 -10.34 22.42 -12.10
C ILE A 303 -8.88 22.76 -12.42
N ASN A 304 -8.39 23.87 -11.88
CA ASN A 304 -7.04 24.38 -12.11
C ASN A 304 -6.54 25.10 -10.83
N PRO A 305 -5.26 25.50 -10.76
CA PRO A 305 -4.73 26.13 -9.55
C PRO A 305 -5.48 27.38 -9.08
N TYR A 306 -6.19 28.12 -9.95
CA TYR A 306 -6.94 29.31 -9.59
C TYR A 306 -8.24 29.01 -8.84
N ASN A 307 -8.89 27.90 -9.15
CA ASN A 307 -10.18 27.53 -8.59
C ASN A 307 -10.15 26.26 -7.72
N ALA A 308 -9.02 25.56 -7.65
CA ALA A 308 -8.90 24.30 -6.89
C ALA A 308 -9.33 24.48 -5.42
N SER A 309 -8.73 25.45 -4.73
CA SER A 309 -9.10 25.78 -3.35
C SER A 309 -10.33 26.69 -3.26
N SER A 310 -10.32 27.82 -3.97
CA SER A 310 -11.37 28.84 -3.89
C SER A 310 -12.74 28.34 -4.38
N GLY A 311 -12.76 27.37 -5.29
CA GLY A 311 -13.94 26.69 -5.78
C GLY A 311 -14.39 25.51 -4.92
N GLY A 312 -13.70 25.22 -3.81
CA GLY A 312 -14.04 24.13 -2.90
C GLY A 312 -13.79 22.74 -3.45
N TYR A 313 -12.89 22.58 -4.42
CA TYR A 313 -12.57 21.29 -5.03
C TYR A 313 -11.43 20.55 -4.31
N TYR A 314 -10.45 21.27 -3.77
CA TYR A 314 -9.27 20.75 -3.08
C TYR A 314 -8.99 21.53 -1.79
N PRO A 315 -8.34 20.90 -0.80
CA PRO A 315 -7.95 21.59 0.42
C PRO A 315 -6.79 22.58 0.18
N TYR A 316 -6.87 23.75 0.81
CA TYR A 316 -5.79 24.75 0.82
C TYR A 316 -4.75 24.43 1.89
N ASN A 317 -4.15 23.24 1.81
CA ASN A 317 -3.10 22.81 2.72
C ASN A 317 -2.08 21.89 2.02
N GLY A 318 -2.06 21.91 0.69
CA GLY A 318 -1.23 21.02 -0.11
C GLY A 318 -1.77 19.59 -0.26
N GLY A 319 -2.97 19.30 0.24
CA GLY A 319 -3.60 17.99 0.06
C GLY A 319 -3.89 17.69 -1.41
N VAL A 320 -3.49 16.50 -1.87
CA VAL A 320 -3.68 16.02 -3.25
C VAL A 320 -5.05 15.36 -3.48
N HIS A 321 -5.82 15.14 -2.42
CA HIS A 321 -7.15 14.54 -2.50
C HIS A 321 -8.22 15.62 -2.63
N PRO A 322 -9.09 15.55 -3.66
CA PRO A 322 -10.21 16.45 -3.78
C PRO A 322 -11.21 16.31 -2.62
N TYR A 323 -11.93 17.38 -2.31
CA TYR A 323 -13.19 17.30 -1.60
C TYR A 323 -14.26 16.60 -2.46
N GLU A 324 -15.40 16.26 -1.84
CA GLU A 324 -16.53 15.63 -2.54
C GLU A 324 -16.94 16.39 -3.82
N MET A 325 -16.89 17.72 -3.80
CA MET A 325 -17.19 18.54 -4.98
C MET A 325 -16.19 18.34 -6.13
N GLY A 326 -14.91 18.13 -5.82
CA GLY A 326 -13.89 17.81 -6.82
C GLY A 326 -14.17 16.45 -7.48
N TYR A 327 -14.44 15.42 -6.68
CA TYR A 327 -14.81 14.10 -7.19
C TYR A 327 -16.11 14.13 -8.01
N LYS A 328 -17.13 14.91 -7.59
CA LYS A 328 -18.35 15.11 -8.40
C LYS A 328 -18.04 15.74 -9.75
N ARG A 329 -17.16 16.74 -9.78
CA ARG A 329 -16.76 17.41 -11.02
C ARG A 329 -16.02 16.46 -11.96
N TRP A 330 -15.17 15.60 -11.42
CA TRP A 330 -14.53 14.50 -12.18
C TRP A 330 -15.57 13.56 -12.79
N GLY A 331 -16.54 13.10 -11.99
CA GLY A 331 -17.62 12.22 -12.46
C GLY A 331 -18.45 12.84 -13.59
N VAL A 332 -18.80 14.13 -13.49
CA VAL A 332 -19.51 14.87 -14.55
C VAL A 332 -18.70 14.96 -15.84
N GLN A 333 -17.38 15.07 -15.74
CA GLN A 333 -16.54 15.12 -16.94
C GLN A 333 -16.38 13.74 -17.57
N LEU A 334 -16.23 12.69 -16.77
CA LEU A 334 -16.19 11.30 -17.27
C LEU A 334 -17.51 10.93 -17.96
N SER A 335 -18.67 11.30 -17.42
CA SER A 335 -19.98 11.02 -18.03
C SER A 335 -20.27 11.76 -19.34
N ARG A 336 -19.38 12.65 -19.78
CA ARG A 336 -19.45 13.29 -21.11
C ARG A 336 -18.59 12.58 -22.14
N ILE A 337 -17.66 11.74 -21.69
CA ILE A 337 -16.72 10.98 -22.51
C ILE A 337 -17.33 9.62 -22.88
N PHE A 338 -18.16 9.07 -21.99
CA PHE A 338 -18.92 7.83 -22.13
C PHE A 338 -20.41 8.11 -22.30
#